data_AF-A0A928HGS6-F1
#
_entry.id   AF-A0A928HGS6-F1
#
_cell.length_a   1.000
_cell.length_b   1.000
_cell.length_c   1.000
_cell.angle_alpha   90.00
_cell.angle_beta   90.00
_cell.angle_gamma   90.00
#
_symmetry.space_group_name_H-M   'P 1'
#
loop_
_entity.id
_entity.type
_entity.pdbx_description
1 polymer ?
#
loop_
_entity_poly.entity_id
_entity_poly.type
_entity_poly.pdbx_seq_one_letter_code
_entity_poly.pdbx_strand_id
1 'polypeptide(L)'
;MDFALLKAVSRSFYLSMVWLPLAMRRGIALGYMLARATDSVADTSCAPVEKRAEVLRQMGLAIAGEACAADLLPLLRGEMADAQSKESEAMLLRRFDECLELLHQVSEGERILIRRVLSTIIEGQLWDLTYFAECGSVESDAETWRYTYMVAGCVGEFWTDLGLATMGRQFCRPERRDIMAEAAKRYGQGLQLVNILRDMDEDAARGRRYIGSDPLPWLRRARRYLNDGLDYARRLGSFRLRFTAMLPALLGLRTLQLIAQRAGSERVKVTRRVVYATLLEAAWLSTWQKHV
;
A
#
# COMPACT_ATOMS: atom_id res chain seq x y z
N MET A 1 -15.79 13.74 -1.50
CA MET A 1 -14.85 12.84 -0.79
C MET A 1 -14.61 13.43 0.60
N ASP A 2 -15.09 12.74 1.62
CA ASP A 2 -14.90 13.14 3.01
C ASP A 2 -13.45 12.87 3.44
N PHE A 3 -12.61 13.90 3.36
CA PHE A 3 -11.22 13.82 3.81
C PHE A 3 -11.09 13.59 5.32
N ALA A 4 -12.15 13.78 6.12
CA ALA A 4 -12.13 13.47 7.54
C ALA A 4 -12.08 11.96 7.80
N LEU A 5 -12.82 11.15 7.03
CA LEU A 5 -12.74 9.69 7.10
C LEU A 5 -11.32 9.19 6.78
N LEU A 6 -10.74 9.68 5.68
CA LEU A 6 -9.36 9.33 5.30
C LEU A 6 -8.35 9.70 6.41
N LYS A 7 -8.49 10.89 7.00
CA LYS A 7 -7.64 11.36 8.10
C LYS A 7 -7.79 10.49 9.36
N ALA A 8 -8.99 10.01 9.64
CA ALA A 8 -9.27 9.15 10.79
C ALA A 8 -8.64 7.77 10.61
N VAL A 9 -8.80 7.15 9.44
CA VAL A 9 -8.29 5.81 9.10
C VAL A 9 -6.77 5.77 9.02
N SER A 10 -6.12 6.81 8.48
CA SER A 10 -4.67 6.84 8.39
C SER A 10 -4.10 8.25 8.38
N ARG A 11 -3.70 8.73 9.56
CA ARG A 11 -3.05 10.05 9.72
C ARG A 11 -1.79 10.17 8.87
N SER A 12 -0.95 9.14 8.85
CA SER A 12 0.31 9.16 8.10
C SER A 12 0.08 9.24 6.60
N PHE A 13 -0.85 8.45 6.07
CA PHE A 13 -1.20 8.50 4.65
C PHE A 13 -1.89 9.83 4.28
N TYR A 14 -2.82 10.29 5.12
CA TYR A 14 -3.47 11.59 4.94
C TYR A 14 -2.46 12.75 4.86
N LEU A 15 -1.44 12.76 5.72
CA LEU A 15 -0.39 13.79 5.67
C LEU A 15 0.37 13.75 4.34
N SER A 16 0.66 12.56 3.80
CA SER A 16 1.25 12.42 2.45
C SER A 16 0.29 12.92 1.36
N MET A 17 -1.02 12.70 1.49
CA MET A 17 -2.04 13.19 0.56
C MET A 17 -2.14 14.71 0.47
N VAL A 18 -1.84 15.44 1.56
CA VAL A 18 -1.81 16.91 1.56
C VAL A 18 -0.79 17.45 0.55
N TRP A 19 0.28 16.72 0.29
CA TRP A 19 1.33 17.12 -0.64
C TRP A 19 1.07 16.70 -2.08
N LEU A 20 0.17 15.75 -2.34
CA LEU A 20 -0.17 15.32 -3.70
C LEU A 20 -0.83 16.45 -4.52
N PRO A 21 -0.60 16.53 -5.84
CA PRO A 21 -1.37 17.40 -6.74
C PRO A 21 -2.86 17.08 -6.69
N LEU A 22 -3.71 18.11 -6.76
CA LEU A 22 -5.17 17.98 -6.60
C LEU A 22 -5.78 16.93 -7.56
N ALA A 23 -5.30 16.90 -8.82
CA ALA A 23 -5.76 15.99 -9.86
C ALA A 23 -5.63 14.50 -9.48
N MET A 24 -4.61 14.12 -8.68
CA MET A 24 -4.40 12.73 -8.28
C MET A 24 -5.09 12.37 -6.96
N ARG A 25 -5.48 13.36 -6.15
CA ARG A 25 -5.86 13.11 -4.75
C ARG A 25 -7.05 12.18 -4.64
N ARG A 26 -8.05 12.36 -5.52
CA ARG A 26 -9.30 11.60 -5.47
C ARG A 26 -9.04 10.11 -5.76
N GLY A 27 -8.42 9.79 -6.88
CA GLY A 27 -8.14 8.40 -7.25
C GLY A 27 -7.24 7.68 -6.25
N ILE A 28 -6.16 8.33 -5.78
CA ILE A 28 -5.26 7.75 -4.77
C ILE A 28 -5.97 7.54 -3.43
N ALA A 29 -6.72 8.52 -2.94
CA ALA A 29 -7.44 8.40 -1.67
C ALA A 29 -8.50 7.31 -1.72
N LEU A 30 -9.26 7.22 -2.81
CA LEU A 30 -10.29 6.20 -2.97
C LEU A 30 -9.68 4.80 -3.07
N GLY A 31 -8.66 4.61 -3.90
CA GLY A 31 -7.93 3.34 -3.97
C GLY A 31 -7.36 2.92 -2.62
N TYR A 32 -6.81 3.85 -1.85
CA TYR A 32 -6.33 3.59 -0.49
C TYR A 32 -7.44 3.19 0.48
N MET A 33 -8.57 3.90 0.49
CA MET A 33 -9.70 3.59 1.39
C MET A 33 -10.27 2.20 1.10
N LEU A 34 -10.46 1.85 -0.17
CA LEU A 34 -10.95 0.52 -0.54
C LEU A 34 -9.93 -0.57 -0.19
N ALA A 35 -8.64 -0.37 -0.48
CA ALA A 35 -7.60 -1.32 -0.12
C ALA A 35 -7.48 -1.50 1.40
N ARG A 36 -7.64 -0.42 2.17
CA ARG A 36 -7.64 -0.47 3.64
C ARG A 36 -8.89 -1.16 4.19
N ALA A 37 -10.04 -0.99 3.56
CA ALA A 37 -11.28 -1.68 3.97
C ALA A 37 -11.12 -3.19 3.79
N THR A 38 -10.59 -3.63 2.65
CA THR A 38 -10.36 -5.07 2.39
C THR A 38 -9.28 -5.64 3.32
N ASP A 39 -8.25 -4.85 3.63
CA ASP A 39 -7.20 -5.18 4.61
C ASP A 39 -7.78 -5.40 6.02
N SER A 40 -8.65 -4.51 6.50
CA SER A 40 -9.30 -4.66 7.81
C SER A 40 -10.15 -5.94 7.91
N VAL A 41 -10.83 -6.34 6.84
CA VAL A 41 -11.54 -7.64 6.80
C VAL A 41 -10.55 -8.81 6.84
N ALA A 42 -9.47 -8.76 6.05
CA ALA A 42 -8.44 -9.79 6.06
C ALA A 42 -7.77 -9.93 7.44
N ASP A 43 -7.55 -8.83 8.16
CA ASP A 43 -6.90 -8.80 9.48
C ASP A 43 -7.83 -9.14 10.65
N THR A 44 -9.10 -9.43 10.41
CA THR A 44 -10.10 -9.75 11.45
C THR A 44 -9.87 -11.16 12.04
N SER A 45 -8.82 -11.32 12.85
CA SER A 45 -8.36 -12.63 13.32
C SER A 45 -9.34 -13.40 14.21
N CYS A 46 -10.35 -12.75 14.78
CA CYS A 46 -11.42 -13.42 15.53
C CYS A 46 -12.43 -14.14 14.64
N ALA A 47 -12.46 -13.86 13.33
CA ALA A 47 -13.31 -14.54 12.36
C ALA A 47 -12.55 -15.70 11.66
N PRO A 48 -13.22 -16.82 11.37
CA PRO A 48 -12.63 -17.93 10.61
C PRO A 48 -12.04 -17.49 9.26
N VAL A 49 -10.99 -18.18 8.80
CA VAL A 49 -10.29 -17.87 7.53
C VAL A 49 -11.27 -17.93 6.36
N GLU A 50 -12.11 -18.95 6.32
CA GLU A 50 -13.08 -19.21 5.24
C GLU A 50 -14.08 -18.06 5.15
N LYS A 51 -14.54 -17.56 6.31
CA LYS A 51 -15.46 -16.44 6.39
C LYS A 51 -14.80 -15.16 5.89
N ARG A 52 -13.60 -14.84 6.36
CA ARG A 52 -12.86 -13.66 5.89
C ARG A 52 -12.60 -13.71 4.38
N ALA A 53 -12.20 -14.87 3.87
CA ALA A 53 -11.97 -15.07 2.44
C ALA A 53 -13.26 -14.87 1.63
N GLU A 54 -14.40 -15.38 2.10
CA GLU A 54 -15.68 -15.19 1.42
C GLU A 54 -16.12 -13.72 1.38
N VAL A 55 -16.07 -13.02 2.52
CA VAL A 55 -16.37 -11.58 2.57
C VAL A 55 -15.45 -10.79 1.65
N LEU A 56 -14.16 -11.12 1.65
CA LEU A 56 -13.16 -10.46 0.81
C LEU A 56 -13.41 -10.70 -0.69
N ARG A 57 -13.85 -11.90 -1.09
CA ARG A 57 -14.31 -12.17 -2.47
C ARG A 57 -15.53 -11.34 -2.84
N GLN A 58 -16.52 -11.27 -1.96
CA GLN A 58 -17.73 -10.46 -2.18
C GLN A 58 -17.41 -8.97 -2.29
N MET A 59 -16.48 -8.45 -1.46
CA MET A 59 -15.96 -7.09 -1.59
C MET A 59 -15.30 -6.87 -2.96
N GLY A 60 -14.51 -7.83 -3.44
CA GLY A 60 -13.89 -7.80 -4.76
C GLY A 60 -14.91 -7.70 -5.89
N LEU A 61 -15.95 -8.54 -5.87
CA LEU A 61 -17.04 -8.51 -6.86
C LEU A 61 -17.80 -7.17 -6.83
N ALA A 62 -18.08 -6.63 -5.64
CA ALA A 62 -18.73 -5.33 -5.48
C ALA A 62 -17.86 -4.19 -6.05
N ILE A 63 -16.56 -4.18 -5.76
CA ILE A 63 -15.59 -3.20 -6.28
C ILE A 63 -15.50 -3.29 -7.81
N ALA A 64 -15.45 -4.51 -8.35
CA ALA A 64 -15.44 -4.77 -9.79
C ALA A 64 -16.74 -4.33 -10.49
N GLY A 65 -17.83 -4.15 -9.72
CA GLY A 65 -19.17 -3.85 -10.24
C GLY A 65 -19.85 -5.08 -10.83
N GLU A 66 -19.43 -6.27 -10.41
CA GLU A 66 -19.95 -7.57 -10.86
C GLU A 66 -21.05 -8.12 -9.94
N ALA A 67 -21.16 -7.56 -8.72
CA ALA A 67 -22.21 -7.91 -7.77
C ALA A 67 -22.73 -6.67 -7.01
N CYS A 68 -23.98 -6.73 -6.57
CA CYS A 68 -24.55 -5.74 -5.66
C CYS A 68 -23.98 -5.95 -4.25
N ALA A 69 -23.62 -4.86 -3.56
CA ALA A 69 -23.14 -4.92 -2.19
C ALA A 69 -24.27 -5.07 -1.13
N ALA A 70 -25.55 -5.09 -1.53
CA ALA A 70 -26.68 -5.05 -0.61
C ALA A 70 -26.62 -6.13 0.48
N ASP A 71 -26.29 -7.37 0.11
CA ASP A 71 -26.20 -8.50 1.04
C ASP A 71 -24.89 -8.50 1.86
N LEU A 72 -23.85 -7.84 1.34
CA LEU A 72 -22.54 -7.68 1.98
C LEU A 72 -22.55 -6.60 3.08
N LEU A 73 -23.30 -5.50 2.87
CA LEU A 73 -23.28 -4.34 3.76
C LEU A 73 -23.69 -4.63 5.21
N PRO A 74 -24.74 -5.43 5.51
CA PRO A 74 -25.06 -5.78 6.89
C PRO A 74 -23.90 -6.48 7.62
N LEU A 75 -23.19 -7.37 6.92
CA LEU A 75 -22.06 -8.10 7.47
C LEU A 75 -20.85 -7.17 7.72
N LEU A 76 -20.59 -6.24 6.79
CA LEU A 76 -19.53 -5.24 6.95
C LEU A 76 -19.84 -4.25 8.09
N ARG A 77 -21.09 -3.82 8.22
CA ARG A 77 -21.53 -2.81 9.21
C ARG A 77 -21.64 -3.35 10.62
N GLY A 78 -21.98 -4.63 10.76
CA GLY A 78 -22.08 -5.34 12.04
C GLY A 78 -20.78 -6.08 12.32
N GLU A 79 -20.83 -7.40 12.19
CA GLU A 79 -19.78 -8.31 12.65
C GLU A 79 -18.35 -7.90 12.28
N MET A 80 -18.09 -7.53 11.02
CA MET A 80 -16.73 -7.18 10.59
C MET A 80 -16.27 -5.83 11.16
N ALA A 81 -17.16 -4.85 11.30
CA ALA A 81 -16.84 -3.56 11.92
C ALA A 81 -16.68 -3.69 13.43
N ASP A 82 -17.55 -4.45 14.09
CA ASP A 82 -17.55 -4.62 15.55
C ASP A 82 -16.35 -5.44 16.03
N ALA A 83 -15.77 -6.26 15.15
CA ALA A 83 -14.53 -6.96 15.41
C ALA A 83 -13.27 -6.08 15.34
N GLN A 84 -13.36 -4.84 14.84
CA GLN A 84 -12.19 -3.97 14.71
C GLN A 84 -11.78 -3.34 16.03
N SER A 85 -10.47 -3.43 16.33
CA SER A 85 -9.91 -2.76 17.51
C SER A 85 -9.85 -1.23 17.39
N LYS A 86 -9.88 -0.69 16.17
CA LYS A 86 -9.83 0.75 15.90
C LYS A 86 -11.16 1.22 15.32
N GLU A 87 -11.79 2.18 15.99
CA GLU A 87 -13.07 2.77 15.53
C GLU A 87 -12.98 3.38 14.12
N SER A 88 -11.81 3.89 13.72
CA SER A 88 -11.62 4.39 12.36
C SER A 88 -11.74 3.31 11.29
N GLU A 89 -11.28 2.09 11.58
CA GLU A 89 -11.39 0.95 10.66
C GLU A 89 -12.83 0.41 10.66
N ALA A 90 -13.48 0.32 11.83
CA ALA A 90 -14.90 0.00 11.93
C ALA A 90 -15.77 0.98 11.10
N MET A 91 -15.51 2.28 11.23
CA MET A 91 -16.22 3.32 10.48
C MET A 91 -16.01 3.21 8.97
N LEU A 92 -14.81 2.83 8.52
CA LEU A 92 -14.53 2.60 7.11
C LEU A 92 -15.36 1.44 6.55
N LEU A 93 -15.47 0.33 7.29
CA LEU A 93 -16.32 -0.81 6.90
C LEU A 93 -17.80 -0.43 6.90
N ARG A 94 -18.25 0.34 7.90
CA ARG A 94 -19.64 0.81 7.98
C ARG A 94 -20.04 1.72 6.81
N ARG A 95 -19.09 2.49 6.28
CA ARG A 95 -19.24 3.44 5.17
C ARG A 95 -18.68 2.90 3.84
N PHE A 96 -18.60 1.57 3.69
CA PHE A 96 -18.04 0.95 2.48
C PHE A 96 -18.87 1.26 1.22
N ASP A 97 -20.19 1.36 1.35
CA ASP A 97 -21.10 1.79 0.28
C ASP A 97 -20.77 3.20 -0.25
N GLU A 98 -20.46 4.15 0.63
CA GLU A 98 -20.04 5.49 0.21
C GLU A 98 -18.75 5.45 -0.64
N CYS A 99 -17.85 4.50 -0.35
CA CYS A 99 -16.65 4.30 -1.16
C CYS A 99 -17.00 3.75 -2.55
N LEU A 100 -17.94 2.81 -2.64
CA LEU A 100 -18.43 2.28 -3.92
C LEU A 100 -19.13 3.37 -4.74
N GLU A 101 -19.97 4.21 -4.11
CA GLU A 101 -20.59 5.35 -4.77
C GLU A 101 -19.55 6.33 -5.31
N LEU A 102 -18.52 6.65 -4.53
CA LEU A 102 -17.42 7.50 -4.97
C LEU A 102 -16.65 6.89 -6.15
N LEU A 103 -16.54 5.56 -6.23
CA LEU A 103 -15.93 4.84 -7.36
C LEU A 103 -16.77 4.97 -8.64
N HIS A 104 -18.09 5.02 -8.52
CA HIS A 104 -18.96 5.31 -9.67
C HIS A 104 -18.89 6.76 -10.13
N GLN A 105 -18.41 7.68 -9.30
CA GLN A 105 -18.33 9.11 -9.61
C GLN A 105 -16.94 9.57 -10.12
N VAL A 106 -15.92 8.72 -10.10
CA VAL A 106 -14.64 9.02 -10.79
C VAL A 106 -14.77 8.78 -12.28
N SER A 107 -13.83 9.32 -13.06
CA SER A 107 -13.77 9.08 -14.50
C SER A 107 -13.61 7.58 -14.81
N GLU A 108 -14.05 7.15 -15.99
CA GLU A 108 -13.94 5.75 -16.41
C GLU A 108 -12.50 5.24 -16.37
N GLY A 109 -11.55 6.05 -16.84
CA GLY A 109 -10.12 5.72 -16.79
C GLY A 109 -9.60 5.51 -15.36
N GLU A 110 -9.92 6.42 -14.43
CA GLU A 110 -9.56 6.24 -13.02
C GLU A 110 -10.23 5.00 -12.41
N ARG A 111 -11.50 4.75 -12.73
CA ARG A 111 -12.25 3.60 -12.23
C ARG A 111 -11.61 2.28 -12.65
N ILE A 112 -11.22 2.16 -13.93
CA ILE A 112 -10.52 0.98 -14.46
C ILE A 112 -9.21 0.75 -13.70
N LEU A 113 -8.42 1.80 -13.48
CA LEU A 113 -7.15 1.71 -12.78
C LEU A 113 -7.35 1.28 -11.31
N ILE A 114 -8.33 1.86 -10.61
CA ILE A 114 -8.65 1.52 -9.21
C ILE A 114 -9.12 0.06 -9.11
N ARG A 115 -10.02 -0.39 -9.99
CA ARG A 115 -10.50 -1.78 -10.00
C ARG A 115 -9.37 -2.77 -10.26
N ARG A 116 -8.51 -2.47 -11.23
CA ARG A 116 -7.36 -3.34 -11.55
C ARG A 116 -6.42 -3.50 -10.37
N VAL A 117 -6.03 -2.40 -9.72
CA VAL A 117 -5.12 -2.48 -8.55
C VAL A 117 -5.77 -3.21 -7.38
N LEU A 118 -7.06 -2.97 -7.11
CA LEU A 118 -7.77 -3.64 -6.02
C LEU A 118 -7.97 -5.13 -6.28
N SER A 119 -8.23 -5.54 -7.53
CA SER A 119 -8.29 -6.95 -7.90
C SER A 119 -6.99 -7.67 -7.54
N THR A 120 -5.83 -7.07 -7.86
CA THR A 120 -4.53 -7.66 -7.54
C THR A 120 -4.24 -7.65 -6.03
N ILE A 121 -4.58 -6.57 -5.31
CA ILE A 121 -4.43 -6.51 -3.84
C ILE A 121 -5.28 -7.58 -3.16
N ILE A 122 -6.53 -7.72 -3.58
CA ILE A 122 -7.48 -8.69 -3.02
C ILE A 122 -7.01 -10.12 -3.31
N GLU A 123 -6.46 -10.40 -4.51
CA GLU A 123 -5.81 -11.68 -4.79
C GLU A 123 -4.66 -11.95 -3.80
N GLY A 124 -3.82 -10.95 -3.52
CA GLY A 124 -2.73 -11.08 -2.55
C GLY A 124 -3.20 -11.29 -1.11
N GLN A 125 -4.28 -10.61 -0.71
CA GLN A 125 -4.90 -10.77 0.61
C GLN A 125 -5.56 -12.15 0.76
N LEU A 126 -6.24 -12.64 -0.27
CA LEU A 126 -6.81 -13.99 -0.29
C LEU A 126 -5.70 -15.05 -0.23
N TRP A 127 -4.65 -14.88 -1.02
CA TRP A 127 -3.49 -15.77 -1.00
C TRP A 127 -2.85 -15.81 0.39
N ASP A 128 -2.63 -14.66 1.03
CA ASP A 128 -2.09 -14.59 2.40
C ASP A 128 -2.95 -15.37 3.41
N LEU A 129 -4.27 -15.15 3.36
CA LEU A 129 -5.23 -15.81 4.24
C LEU A 129 -5.22 -17.33 4.08
N THR A 130 -5.28 -17.83 2.86
CA THR A 130 -5.39 -19.27 2.60
C THR A 130 -4.04 -19.97 2.71
N TYR A 131 -2.98 -19.36 2.18
CA TYR A 131 -1.63 -19.94 2.20
C TYR A 131 -1.13 -20.12 3.63
N PHE A 132 -1.22 -19.08 4.46
CA PHE A 132 -0.73 -19.17 5.84
C PHE A 132 -1.68 -19.89 6.80
N ALA A 133 -2.88 -20.27 6.36
CA ALA A 133 -3.72 -21.20 7.10
C ALA A 133 -3.19 -22.65 7.01
N GLU A 134 -2.49 -22.99 5.93
CA GLU A 134 -1.97 -24.33 5.65
C GLU A 134 -0.45 -24.41 5.83
N CYS A 135 0.28 -23.37 5.42
CA CYS A 135 1.73 -23.31 5.37
C CYS A 135 2.27 -22.24 6.33
N GLY A 136 3.13 -22.61 7.29
CA GLY A 136 3.71 -21.64 8.24
C GLY A 136 4.83 -20.75 7.67
N SER A 137 5.23 -20.96 6.42
CA SER A 137 6.34 -20.27 5.76
C SER A 137 6.21 -20.40 4.25
N VAL A 138 6.67 -19.39 3.52
CA VAL A 138 6.92 -19.53 2.07
C VAL A 138 7.92 -20.64 1.81
N GLU A 139 7.73 -21.36 0.72
CA GLU A 139 8.59 -22.43 0.20
C GLU A 139 9.70 -21.86 -0.71
N SER A 140 9.47 -20.70 -1.32
CA SER A 140 10.42 -20.09 -2.24
C SER A 140 10.40 -18.56 -2.25
N ASP A 141 11.52 -17.97 -2.65
CA ASP A 141 11.62 -16.54 -2.94
C ASP A 141 10.56 -16.08 -3.96
N ALA A 142 10.14 -16.96 -4.88
CA ALA A 142 9.15 -16.63 -5.91
C ALA A 142 7.77 -16.31 -5.30
N GLU A 143 7.37 -16.99 -4.22
CA GLU A 143 6.13 -16.70 -3.51
C GLU A 143 6.20 -15.36 -2.79
N THR A 144 7.33 -15.04 -2.15
CA THR A 144 7.56 -13.70 -1.60
C THR A 144 7.46 -12.64 -2.69
N TRP A 145 8.05 -12.89 -3.87
CA TRP A 145 7.99 -11.94 -4.99
C TRP A 145 6.57 -11.75 -5.49
N ARG A 146 5.81 -12.84 -5.64
CA ARG A 146 4.40 -12.79 -6.04
C ARG A 146 3.59 -12.01 -5.01
N TYR A 147 3.74 -12.34 -3.73
CA TYR A 147 3.02 -11.66 -2.64
C TYR A 147 3.35 -10.17 -2.58
N THR A 148 4.64 -9.80 -2.52
CA THR A 148 5.07 -8.39 -2.46
C THR A 148 4.65 -7.61 -3.70
N TYR A 149 4.57 -8.25 -4.87
CA TYR A 149 3.99 -7.64 -6.06
C TYR A 149 2.49 -7.36 -5.84
N MET A 150 1.73 -8.36 -5.42
CA MET A 150 0.27 -8.26 -5.31
C MET A 150 -0.19 -7.20 -4.32
N VAL A 151 0.48 -7.06 -3.17
CA VAL A 151 0.04 -6.13 -2.12
C VAL A 151 0.72 -4.76 -2.15
N ALA A 152 1.78 -4.58 -2.93
CA ALA A 152 2.52 -3.31 -2.96
C ALA A 152 3.16 -2.94 -4.30
N GLY A 153 3.71 -3.92 -5.05
CA GLY A 153 4.29 -3.64 -6.37
C GLY A 153 3.26 -3.09 -7.37
N CYS A 154 2.08 -3.71 -7.43
CA CYS A 154 0.97 -3.27 -8.28
C CYS A 154 0.50 -1.83 -7.96
N VAL A 155 0.67 -1.39 -6.70
CA VAL A 155 0.34 -0.04 -6.25
C VAL A 155 1.27 1.00 -6.89
N GLY A 156 2.54 0.66 -7.08
CA GLY A 156 3.49 1.53 -7.78
C GLY A 156 3.14 1.72 -9.27
N GLU A 157 2.73 0.63 -9.93
CA GLU A 157 2.24 0.68 -11.32
C GLU A 157 0.97 1.53 -11.42
N PHE A 158 0.00 1.28 -10.53
CA PHE A 158 -1.22 2.06 -10.40
C PHE A 158 -0.94 3.56 -10.22
N TRP A 159 -0.01 3.93 -9.34
CA TRP A 159 0.36 5.32 -9.11
C TRP A 159 0.89 6.00 -10.38
N THR A 160 1.71 5.26 -11.15
CA THR A 160 2.29 5.74 -12.40
C THR A 160 1.22 5.95 -13.47
N ASP A 161 0.33 4.98 -13.64
CA ASP A 161 -0.75 5.04 -14.62
C ASP A 161 -1.78 6.12 -14.26
N LEU A 162 -2.18 6.21 -13.00
CA LEU A 162 -3.10 7.24 -12.53
C LEU A 162 -2.49 8.63 -12.68
N GLY A 163 -1.20 8.78 -12.37
CA GLY A 163 -0.47 10.03 -12.57
C GLY A 163 -0.46 10.47 -14.02
N LEU A 164 -0.16 9.57 -14.95
CA LEU A 164 -0.21 9.86 -16.38
C LEU A 164 -1.64 10.14 -16.87
N ALA A 165 -2.64 9.39 -16.40
CA ALA A 165 -4.03 9.58 -16.79
C ALA A 165 -4.60 10.94 -16.31
N THR A 166 -4.20 11.40 -15.12
CA THR A 166 -4.76 12.62 -14.50
C THR A 166 -3.95 13.88 -14.76
N MET A 167 -2.65 13.76 -15.06
CA MET A 167 -1.73 14.89 -15.20
C MET A 167 -0.90 14.88 -16.50
N GLY A 168 -0.90 13.78 -17.26
CA GLY A 168 -0.13 13.64 -18.50
C GLY A 168 1.35 13.96 -18.31
N ARG A 169 1.89 14.82 -19.19
CA ARG A 169 3.31 15.25 -19.17
C ARG A 169 3.72 15.95 -17.87
N GLN A 170 2.79 16.47 -17.07
CA GLN A 170 3.12 17.09 -15.77
C GLN A 170 3.49 16.06 -14.69
N PHE A 171 3.08 14.79 -14.85
CA PHE A 171 3.51 13.70 -13.99
C PHE A 171 4.89 13.19 -14.39
N CYS A 172 5.01 12.66 -15.61
CA CYS A 172 6.28 12.36 -16.27
C CYS A 172 6.06 12.32 -17.79
N ARG A 173 7.14 12.23 -18.58
CA ARG A 173 7.05 12.01 -20.03
C ARG A 173 6.34 10.67 -20.31
N PRO A 174 5.23 10.61 -21.09
CA PRO A 174 4.51 9.37 -21.39
C PRO A 174 5.38 8.28 -22.03
N GLU A 175 6.39 8.68 -22.79
CA GLU A 175 7.35 7.78 -23.44
C GLU A 175 8.21 7.02 -22.41
N ARG A 176 8.25 7.49 -21.15
CA ARG A 176 8.94 6.82 -20.03
C ARG A 176 8.01 5.92 -19.21
N ARG A 177 6.74 5.73 -19.61
CA ARG A 177 5.72 5.03 -18.81
C ARG A 177 6.19 3.67 -18.33
N ASP A 178 6.71 2.81 -19.21
CA ASP A 178 7.10 1.44 -18.81
C ASP A 178 8.31 1.41 -17.87
N ILE A 179 9.30 2.27 -18.12
CA ILE A 179 10.46 2.41 -17.24
C ILE A 179 10.04 2.95 -15.86
N MET A 180 9.10 3.91 -15.83
CA MET A 180 8.56 4.47 -14.60
C MET A 180 7.72 3.43 -13.84
N ALA A 181 6.87 2.67 -14.52
CA ALA A 181 6.03 1.63 -13.94
C ALA A 181 6.90 0.50 -13.34
N GLU A 182 7.92 0.05 -14.06
CA GLU A 182 8.85 -0.98 -13.56
C GLU A 182 9.63 -0.51 -12.32
N ALA A 183 10.10 0.75 -12.32
CA ALA A 183 10.77 1.33 -11.16
C ALA A 183 9.80 1.49 -9.97
N ALA A 184 8.55 1.90 -10.23
CA ALA A 184 7.52 2.02 -9.22
C ALA A 184 7.10 0.66 -8.63
N LYS A 185 7.01 -0.38 -9.48
CA LYS A 185 6.76 -1.76 -9.07
C LYS A 185 7.81 -2.23 -8.07
N ARG A 186 9.08 -2.08 -8.43
CA ARG A 186 10.20 -2.42 -7.54
C ARG A 186 10.16 -1.58 -6.27
N TYR A 187 9.89 -0.29 -6.38
CA TYR A 187 9.76 0.58 -5.22
C TYR A 187 8.67 0.10 -4.25
N GLY A 188 7.47 -0.22 -4.75
CA GLY A 188 6.38 -0.79 -3.96
C GLY A 188 6.79 -2.09 -3.26
N GLN A 189 7.41 -3.03 -3.98
CA GLN A 189 7.96 -4.25 -3.37
C GLN A 189 9.00 -3.93 -2.30
N GLY A 190 9.88 -2.95 -2.54
CA GLY A 190 10.89 -2.51 -1.58
C GLY A 190 10.28 -2.00 -0.27
N LEU A 191 9.19 -1.21 -0.35
CA LEU A 191 8.44 -0.77 0.83
C LEU A 191 7.81 -1.95 1.58
N GLN A 192 7.26 -2.93 0.88
CA GLN A 192 6.69 -4.11 1.53
C GLN A 192 7.76 -5.00 2.18
N LEU A 193 8.94 -5.14 1.56
CA LEU A 193 10.06 -5.83 2.17
C LEU A 193 10.53 -5.14 3.46
N VAL A 194 10.48 -3.80 3.54
CA VAL A 194 10.77 -3.09 4.81
C VAL A 194 9.78 -3.53 5.89
N ASN A 195 8.49 -3.63 5.58
CA ASN A 195 7.48 -4.09 6.54
C ASN A 195 7.75 -5.54 6.98
N ILE A 196 7.94 -6.46 6.02
CA ILE A 196 8.25 -7.87 6.29
C ILE A 196 9.50 -8.01 7.17
N LEU A 197 10.58 -7.28 6.86
CA LEU A 197 11.83 -7.34 7.63
C LEU A 197 11.69 -6.71 9.02
N ARG A 198 10.87 -5.68 9.16
CA ARG A 198 10.63 -4.99 10.44
C ARG A 198 9.79 -5.85 11.38
N ASP A 199 8.75 -6.49 10.84
CA ASP A 199 7.72 -7.18 11.62
C ASP A 199 7.91 -8.72 11.60
N MET A 200 9.02 -9.22 11.02
CA MET A 200 9.33 -10.65 10.85
C MET A 200 9.08 -11.52 12.09
N ASP A 201 9.46 -11.03 13.28
CA ASP A 201 9.30 -11.77 14.53
C ASP A 201 7.82 -11.78 15.00
N GLU A 202 7.10 -10.67 14.83
CA GLU A 202 5.65 -10.56 15.11
C GLU A 202 4.84 -11.43 14.14
N ASP A 203 5.21 -11.45 12.87
CA ASP A 203 4.54 -12.24 11.82
C ASP A 203 4.78 -13.74 12.03
N ALA A 204 6.02 -14.14 12.37
CA ALA A 204 6.34 -15.52 12.68
C ALA A 204 5.55 -16.05 13.90
N ALA A 205 5.35 -15.21 14.93
CA ALA A 205 4.51 -15.53 16.09
C ALA A 205 3.02 -15.72 15.73
N ARG A 206 2.58 -15.18 14.59
CA ARG A 206 1.24 -15.37 14.02
C ARG A 206 1.18 -16.52 13.00
N GLY A 207 2.25 -17.29 12.87
CA GLY A 207 2.34 -18.40 11.93
C GLY A 207 2.67 -17.99 10.49
N ARG A 208 3.17 -16.77 10.27
CA ARG A 208 3.46 -16.24 8.93
C ARG A 208 4.95 -15.96 8.76
N ARG A 209 5.61 -16.66 7.84
CA ARG A 209 6.98 -16.32 7.42
C ARG A 209 7.01 -16.04 5.93
N TYR A 210 7.20 -14.77 5.59
CA TYR A 210 7.19 -14.29 4.21
C TYR A 210 8.54 -14.42 3.50
N ILE A 211 9.62 -14.71 4.23
CA ILE A 211 10.97 -14.86 3.70
C ILE A 211 11.67 -16.04 4.37
N GLY A 212 12.72 -16.55 3.73
CA GLY A 212 13.61 -17.54 4.33
C GLY A 212 14.31 -17.03 5.60
N SER A 213 14.98 -17.94 6.32
CA SER A 213 15.59 -17.67 7.62
C SER A 213 16.74 -16.65 7.60
N ASP A 214 17.42 -16.46 6.46
CA ASP A 214 18.45 -15.43 6.30
C ASP A 214 17.83 -14.10 5.79
N PRO A 215 17.75 -13.04 6.62
CA PRO A 215 17.21 -11.75 6.21
C PRO A 215 18.19 -10.92 5.36
N LEU A 216 19.48 -11.27 5.28
CA LEU A 216 20.50 -10.43 4.64
C LEU A 216 20.28 -10.21 3.13
N PRO A 217 19.95 -11.22 2.31
CA PRO A 217 19.62 -11.02 0.90
C PRO A 217 18.44 -10.07 0.71
N TRP A 218 17.42 -10.22 1.55
CA TRP A 218 16.22 -9.39 1.55
C TRP A 218 16.48 -7.96 1.99
N LEU A 219 17.32 -7.74 3.01
CA LEU A 219 17.81 -6.42 3.41
C LEU A 219 18.52 -5.69 2.27
N ARG A 220 19.44 -6.37 1.58
CA ARG A 220 20.14 -5.81 0.41
C ARG A 220 19.17 -5.47 -0.72
N ARG A 221 18.20 -6.36 -0.97
CA ARG A 221 17.20 -6.19 -2.02
C ARG A 221 16.25 -5.03 -1.74
N ALA A 222 15.71 -4.95 -0.52
CA ALA A 222 14.88 -3.84 -0.07
C ALA A 222 15.62 -2.51 -0.23
N ARG A 223 16.89 -2.42 0.20
CA ARG A 223 17.71 -1.22 0.02
C ARG A 223 17.84 -0.82 -1.46
N ARG A 224 18.11 -1.77 -2.35
CA ARG A 224 18.20 -1.51 -3.80
C ARG A 224 16.88 -0.97 -4.35
N TYR A 225 15.76 -1.58 -3.99
CA TYR A 225 14.43 -1.16 -4.47
C TYR A 225 13.96 0.18 -3.90
N LEU A 226 14.35 0.54 -2.68
CA LEU A 226 14.12 1.89 -2.16
C LEU A 226 14.96 2.94 -2.91
N ASN A 227 16.19 2.59 -3.32
CA ASN A 227 16.98 3.47 -4.20
C ASN A 227 16.35 3.61 -5.59
N ASP A 228 15.80 2.54 -6.17
CA ASP A 228 14.98 2.62 -7.39
C ASP A 228 13.78 3.57 -7.17
N GLY A 229 13.20 3.57 -5.97
CA GLY A 229 12.16 4.52 -5.55
C GLY A 229 12.62 5.98 -5.47
N LEU A 230 13.84 6.25 -5.02
CA LEU A 230 14.44 7.59 -5.05
C LEU A 230 14.66 8.06 -6.49
N ASP A 231 15.11 7.17 -7.38
CA ASP A 231 15.31 7.48 -8.80
C ASP A 231 13.98 7.68 -9.53
N TYR A 232 12.97 6.87 -9.23
CA TYR A 232 11.59 7.09 -9.65
C TYR A 232 11.11 8.49 -9.22
N ALA A 233 11.26 8.83 -7.94
CA ALA A 233 10.84 10.12 -7.41
C ALA A 233 11.51 11.28 -8.14
N ARG A 234 12.83 11.23 -8.38
CA ARG A 234 13.56 12.30 -9.11
C ARG A 234 13.03 12.56 -10.52
N ARG A 235 12.42 11.56 -11.16
CA ARG A 235 11.89 11.65 -12.54
C ARG A 235 10.48 12.23 -12.61
N LEU A 236 9.84 12.51 -11.46
CA LEU A 236 8.50 13.10 -11.40
C LEU A 236 8.53 14.63 -11.64
N GLY A 237 7.54 15.12 -12.35
CA GLY A 237 7.51 16.47 -12.94
C GLY A 237 7.38 17.60 -11.93
N SER A 238 6.72 17.38 -10.78
CA SER A 238 6.48 18.44 -9.79
C SER A 238 7.13 18.15 -8.43
N PHE A 239 7.53 19.21 -7.72
CA PHE A 239 8.05 19.12 -6.35
C PHE A 239 7.16 18.27 -5.44
N ARG A 240 5.84 18.47 -5.53
CA ARG A 240 4.81 17.76 -4.76
C ARG A 240 4.85 16.25 -4.96
N LEU A 241 4.99 15.81 -6.21
CA LEU A 241 5.12 14.40 -6.56
C LEU A 241 6.45 13.83 -6.05
N ARG A 242 7.56 14.53 -6.29
CA ARG A 242 8.89 14.13 -5.83
C ARG A 242 8.91 13.94 -4.32
N PHE A 243 8.41 14.92 -3.58
CA PHE A 243 8.36 14.88 -2.12
C PHE A 243 7.53 13.70 -1.61
N THR A 244 6.32 13.53 -2.15
CA THR A 244 5.41 12.45 -1.73
C THR A 244 6.02 11.08 -1.99
N ALA A 245 6.66 10.89 -3.14
CA ALA A 245 7.29 9.62 -3.50
C ALA A 245 8.60 9.37 -2.74
N MET A 246 9.38 10.40 -2.42
CA MET A 246 10.71 10.24 -1.83
C MET A 246 10.69 10.05 -0.31
N LEU A 247 9.70 10.64 0.37
CA LEU A 247 9.59 10.61 1.82
C LEU A 247 9.46 9.16 2.37
N PRO A 248 8.59 8.27 1.82
CA PRO A 248 8.55 6.87 2.24
C PRO A 248 9.85 6.10 1.92
N ALA A 249 10.51 6.38 0.79
CA ALA A 249 11.78 5.73 0.43
C ALA A 249 12.89 6.04 1.44
N LEU A 250 13.05 7.31 1.82
CA LEU A 250 14.03 7.73 2.82
C LEU A 250 13.72 7.16 4.21
N LEU A 251 12.45 7.14 4.62
CA LEU A 251 12.04 6.51 5.88
C LEU A 251 12.31 5.00 5.87
N GLY A 252 12.04 4.34 4.74
CA GLY A 252 12.35 2.93 4.54
C GLY A 252 13.85 2.66 4.68
N LEU A 253 14.71 3.45 4.04
CA LEU A 253 16.17 3.29 4.11
C LEU A 253 16.70 3.43 5.54
N ARG A 254 16.18 4.39 6.30
CA ARG A 254 16.51 4.59 7.72
C ARG A 254 16.01 3.42 8.57
N THR A 255 14.83 2.89 8.28
CA THR A 255 14.30 1.69 8.94
C THR A 255 15.21 0.48 8.68
N LEU A 256 15.65 0.26 7.44
CA LEU A 256 16.59 -0.82 7.11
C LEU A 256 17.96 -0.66 7.80
N GLN A 257 18.44 0.57 7.99
CA GLN A 257 19.67 0.82 8.75
C GLN A 257 19.52 0.40 10.21
N LEU A 258 18.40 0.76 10.85
CA LEU A 258 18.10 0.36 12.22
C LEU A 258 17.92 -1.16 12.34
N ILE A 259 17.25 -1.81 11.39
CA ILE A 259 17.12 -3.27 11.34
C ILE A 259 18.50 -3.94 11.22
N ALA A 260 19.38 -3.43 10.36
CA ALA A 260 20.73 -3.99 10.17
C ALA A 260 21.64 -3.82 11.40
N GLN A 261 21.36 -2.85 12.27
CA GLN A 261 22.12 -2.58 13.50
C GLN A 261 21.55 -3.32 14.72
N ARG A 262 20.43 -4.03 14.59
CA ARG A 262 19.77 -4.70 15.73
C ARG A 262 20.55 -5.94 16.17
N ALA A 263 20.70 -6.11 17.48
CA ALA A 263 21.26 -7.31 18.11
C ALA A 263 20.18 -8.26 18.68
N GLY A 264 18.89 -8.02 18.41
CA GLY A 264 17.77 -8.79 18.99
C GLY A 264 16.42 -8.59 18.28
N SER A 265 15.35 -9.09 18.90
CA SER A 265 13.99 -9.19 18.35
C SER A 265 13.06 -8.00 18.65
N GLU A 266 13.56 -6.92 19.25
CA GLU A 266 12.73 -5.74 19.52
C GLU A 266 12.29 -5.04 18.23
N ARG A 267 11.03 -4.59 18.22
CA ARG A 267 10.45 -3.89 17.08
C ARG A 267 11.18 -2.58 16.80
N VAL A 268 11.72 -2.45 15.59
CA VAL A 268 12.40 -1.23 15.15
C VAL A 268 11.40 -0.11 14.89
N LYS A 269 11.62 1.04 15.55
CA LYS A 269 10.81 2.25 15.34
C LYS A 269 11.68 3.46 15.06
N VAL A 270 11.42 4.13 13.94
CA VAL A 270 12.05 5.41 13.61
C VAL A 270 11.53 6.49 14.57
N THR A 271 12.43 7.22 15.22
CA THR A 271 12.05 8.26 16.19
C THR A 271 11.44 9.48 15.51
N ARG A 272 10.62 10.26 16.23
CA ARG A 272 10.01 11.49 15.70
C ARG A 272 11.06 12.48 15.19
N ARG A 273 12.19 12.62 15.89
CA ARG A 273 13.32 13.48 15.48
C ARG A 273 13.88 13.04 14.12
N VAL A 274 14.05 11.74 13.93
CA VAL A 274 14.50 11.19 12.64
C VAL A 274 13.44 11.43 11.58
N VAL A 275 12.14 11.21 11.86
CA VAL A 275 11.06 11.51 10.92
C VAL A 275 11.11 12.98 10.45
N TYR A 276 11.21 13.95 11.37
CA TYR A 276 11.34 15.37 11.02
C TYR A 276 12.59 15.68 10.19
N ALA A 277 13.73 15.09 10.54
CA ALA A 277 14.94 15.25 9.75
C ALA A 277 14.77 14.71 8.32
N THR A 278 14.09 13.56 8.13
CA THR A 278 13.81 13.03 6.78
C THR A 278 12.77 13.86 6.03
N LEU A 279 11.81 14.49 6.70
CA LEU A 279 10.91 15.45 6.05
C LEU A 279 11.69 16.63 5.46
N LEU A 280 12.64 17.20 6.21
CA LEU A 280 13.50 18.30 5.72
C LEU A 280 14.40 17.84 4.56
N GLU A 281 15.04 16.67 4.70
CA GLU A 281 15.86 16.09 3.62
C GLU A 281 15.03 15.81 2.36
N ALA A 282 13.82 15.25 2.53
CA ALA A 282 12.92 14.97 1.43
C ALA A 282 12.51 16.25 0.70
N ALA A 283 12.21 17.31 1.44
CA ALA A 283 11.89 18.61 0.87
C ALA A 283 13.09 19.18 0.08
N TRP A 284 14.29 19.16 0.68
CA TRP A 284 15.50 19.64 0.03
C TRP A 284 15.82 18.90 -1.28
N LEU A 285 15.82 17.57 -1.26
CA LEU A 285 16.10 16.77 -2.45
C LEU A 285 14.99 16.91 -3.52
N SER A 286 13.77 17.31 -3.14
CA SER A 286 12.65 17.48 -4.08
C SER A 286 12.72 18.79 -4.87
N THR A 287 13.51 19.78 -4.43
CA THR A 287 13.74 21.02 -5.18
C THR A 287 14.77 20.83 -6.28
N TRP A 288 15.73 19.91 -6.10
CA TRP A 288 16.79 19.62 -7.06
C TRP A 288 16.29 18.77 -8.23
N GLN A 289 15.97 19.41 -9.36
CA GLN A 289 15.96 18.75 -10.66
C GLN A 289 17.39 18.75 -11.21
N LYS A 290 18.09 17.62 -11.19
CA LYS A 290 19.12 17.43 -12.21
C LYS A 290 18.37 17.33 -13.53
N HIS A 291 18.53 18.33 -14.40
CA HIS A 291 18.14 18.21 -15.80
C HIS A 291 18.94 17.04 -16.39
N VAL A 292 18.30 15.87 -16.51
CA VAL A 292 18.83 14.68 -17.20
C VAL A 292 17.83 14.26 -18.28
#